data_AF-A0A841C4Y4-F1
#
_entry.id   AF-A0A841C4Y4-F1
#
_cell.length_a   1.000
_cell.length_b   1.000
_cell.length_c   1.000
_cell.angle_alpha   90.00
_cell.angle_beta   90.00
_cell.angle_gamma   90.00
#
_symmetry.space_group_name_H-M   'P 1'
#
loop_
_entity.id
_entity.type
_entity.pdbx_description
1 polymer ?
#
loop_
_entity_poly.entity_id
_entity_poly.type
_entity_poly.pdbx_seq_one_letter_code
_entity_poly.pdbx_strand_id
1 'polypeptide(L)'
;MATSRTRNGLSGGLILVVVTSVVLVIALAVVLANRPGPPSVPAGQAGPTAAPTSAAPFEPLPGLSPGWDPLTPDAPVAPSDDDDGGGYPTASGSPGPVRTSPTPRPVRSTAAAFTAVAGNGCAETATAGAFASFTAGEPVTNLAGGWTGTGCAAGRFWSVPMSGDAQRDDESTAVTWWFKVGGVTQGRCEVWVFIPKPAKETEAAGKPTHYYVTRGRGSTTVVGQFTVDQPDSRGAWAFGGTFALTGGQLAVELVNRGAGAGGARHAAGQVQIGCWPS
;
A
#
# COMPACT_ATOMS: atom_id res chain seq x y z
N MET A 1 47.97 -76.95 1.20
CA MET A 1 46.52 -76.80 1.42
C MET A 1 46.23 -75.36 1.82
N ALA A 2 45.62 -74.56 0.94
CA ALA A 2 44.85 -73.34 1.22
C ALA A 2 44.43 -72.70 -0.12
N THR A 3 43.28 -73.13 -0.66
CA THR A 3 42.02 -72.36 -0.81
C THR A 3 42.03 -71.21 -1.84
N SER A 4 41.42 -71.53 -2.99
CA SER A 4 40.88 -70.61 -3.98
C SER A 4 39.79 -69.70 -3.39
N ARG A 5 39.76 -68.42 -3.80
CA ARG A 5 38.55 -67.57 -3.74
C ARG A 5 38.40 -66.75 -5.03
N THR A 6 37.41 -67.17 -5.79
CA THR A 6 36.79 -66.51 -6.93
C THR A 6 36.10 -65.21 -6.49
N ARG A 7 36.31 -64.09 -7.21
CA ARG A 7 35.49 -62.87 -7.12
C ARG A 7 34.61 -62.79 -8.38
N ASN A 8 33.30 -62.93 -8.20
CA ASN A 8 32.27 -62.57 -9.18
C ASN A 8 31.26 -61.64 -8.50
N GLY A 9 30.83 -60.59 -9.22
CA GLY A 9 29.57 -59.91 -8.95
C GLY A 9 29.67 -58.39 -8.84
N LEU A 10 29.48 -57.67 -9.95
CA LEU A 10 29.07 -56.26 -9.98
C LEU A 10 28.61 -55.88 -11.41
N SER A 11 27.41 -56.34 -11.79
CA SER A 11 26.79 -55.97 -13.09
C SER A 11 25.26 -55.95 -13.05
N GLY A 12 24.65 -55.69 -11.88
CA GLY A 12 23.17 -55.76 -11.71
C GLY A 12 22.46 -54.46 -11.31
N GLY A 13 23.15 -53.42 -10.87
CA GLY A 13 22.52 -52.24 -10.26
C GLY A 13 22.21 -51.08 -11.20
N LEU A 14 22.88 -50.98 -12.35
CA LEU A 14 22.80 -49.79 -13.20
C LEU A 14 21.57 -49.78 -14.14
N ILE A 15 21.06 -50.96 -14.52
CA ILE A 15 19.98 -51.08 -15.50
C ILE A 15 18.62 -50.69 -14.89
N LEU A 16 18.41 -50.91 -13.60
CA LEU A 16 17.12 -50.64 -12.94
C LEU A 16 16.85 -49.13 -12.76
N VAL A 17 17.90 -48.31 -12.57
CA VAL A 17 17.77 -46.86 -12.32
C VAL A 17 17.49 -46.06 -13.61
N VAL A 18 17.97 -46.55 -14.75
CA VAL A 18 17.74 -45.90 -16.05
C VAL A 18 16.31 -46.12 -16.53
N VAL A 19 15.74 -47.32 -16.31
CA VAL A 19 14.38 -47.64 -16.76
C VAL A 19 13.33 -46.85 -15.99
N THR A 20 13.48 -46.68 -14.68
CA THR A 20 12.54 -45.89 -13.87
C THR A 20 12.57 -44.40 -14.22
N SER A 21 13.75 -43.86 -14.54
CA SER A 21 13.91 -42.45 -14.95
C SER A 21 13.23 -42.16 -16.30
N VAL A 22 13.35 -43.07 -17.27
CA VAL A 22 12.72 -42.90 -18.60
C VAL A 22 11.19 -42.99 -18.51
N VAL A 23 10.65 -43.90 -17.70
CA VAL A 23 9.19 -44.03 -17.50
C VAL A 23 8.60 -42.77 -16.86
N LEU A 24 9.30 -42.16 -15.89
CA LEU A 24 8.84 -40.93 -15.24
C LEU A 24 8.82 -39.73 -16.21
N VAL A 25 9.83 -39.61 -17.07
CA VAL A 25 9.91 -38.53 -18.07
C VAL A 25 8.80 -38.68 -19.13
N ILE A 26 8.51 -39.91 -19.58
CA ILE A 26 7.43 -40.16 -20.55
C ILE A 26 6.06 -39.88 -19.92
N ALA A 27 5.83 -40.32 -18.68
CA ALA A 27 4.56 -40.05 -17.99
C ALA A 27 4.32 -38.54 -17.80
N LEU A 28 5.36 -37.78 -17.44
CA LEU A 28 5.26 -36.32 -17.29
C LEU A 28 5.00 -35.62 -18.62
N ALA A 29 5.62 -36.07 -19.72
CA ALA A 29 5.38 -35.53 -21.06
C ALA A 29 3.94 -35.77 -21.55
N VAL A 30 3.37 -36.95 -21.27
CA VAL A 30 1.98 -37.28 -21.63
C VAL A 30 0.97 -36.43 -20.84
N VAL A 31 1.24 -36.17 -19.56
CA VAL A 31 0.38 -35.30 -18.72
C VAL A 31 0.44 -33.84 -19.17
N LEU A 32 1.58 -33.37 -19.66
CA LEU A 32 1.71 -32.01 -20.20
C LEU A 32 1.06 -31.85 -21.59
N ALA A 33 1.05 -32.90 -22.41
CA ALA A 33 0.46 -32.87 -23.74
C ALA A 33 -1.09 -32.95 -23.74
N ASN A 34 -1.69 -33.56 -22.71
CA ASN A 34 -3.14 -33.76 -22.60
C ASN A 34 -3.88 -32.66 -21.83
N ARG A 35 -3.30 -31.48 -21.65
CA ARG A 35 -4.02 -30.36 -21.02
C ARG A 35 -5.14 -29.88 -21.96
N PRO A 36 -6.42 -29.86 -21.50
CA PRO A 36 -7.51 -29.26 -22.26
C PRO A 36 -7.16 -27.81 -22.59
N GLY A 37 -7.26 -27.44 -23.87
CA GLY A 37 -7.04 -26.06 -24.30
C GLY A 37 -8.02 -25.10 -23.62
N PRO A 38 -7.61 -23.84 -23.39
CA PRO A 38 -8.52 -22.84 -22.85
C PRO A 38 -9.71 -22.65 -23.79
N PRO A 39 -10.94 -22.41 -23.27
CA PRO A 39 -12.09 -22.14 -24.11
C PRO A 39 -11.85 -20.87 -24.94
N SER A 40 -11.89 -21.02 -26.26
CA SER A 40 -11.88 -19.90 -27.21
C SER A 40 -13.18 -19.11 -27.08
N VAL A 41 -13.08 -17.91 -26.52
CA VAL A 41 -14.20 -16.96 -26.43
C VAL A 41 -14.43 -16.33 -27.80
N PRO A 42 -15.66 -16.34 -28.35
CA PRO A 42 -15.94 -15.70 -29.63
C PRO A 42 -15.81 -14.18 -29.53
N ALA A 43 -15.15 -13.59 -30.54
CA ALA A 43 -15.02 -12.15 -30.71
C ALA A 43 -16.38 -11.52 -31.04
N GLY A 44 -17.01 -10.89 -30.04
CA GLY A 44 -18.25 -10.13 -30.17
C GLY A 44 -18.00 -8.62 -30.14
N GLN A 45 -18.17 -8.00 -31.31
CA GLN A 45 -18.57 -6.61 -31.59
C GLN A 45 -18.12 -5.47 -30.64
N ALA A 46 -17.22 -4.65 -31.16
CA ALA A 46 -17.00 -3.26 -30.73
C ALA A 46 -18.23 -2.40 -31.07
N GLY A 47 -18.89 -1.88 -30.03
CA GLY A 47 -19.86 -0.78 -30.13
C GLY A 47 -19.17 0.59 -29.95
N PRO A 48 -19.76 1.68 -30.46
CA PRO A 48 -19.10 2.98 -30.55
C PRO A 48 -18.95 3.68 -29.19
N THR A 49 -17.82 4.36 -29.08
CA THR A 49 -17.30 5.15 -27.98
C THR A 49 -18.25 6.29 -27.57
N ALA A 50 -18.75 6.26 -26.33
CA ALA A 50 -19.23 7.45 -25.65
C ALA A 50 -18.08 7.98 -24.77
N ALA A 51 -17.66 9.22 -25.04
CA ALA A 51 -16.63 9.91 -24.27
C ALA A 51 -17.11 10.18 -22.83
N PRO A 52 -16.26 10.03 -21.79
CA PRO A 52 -16.62 10.46 -20.45
C PRO A 52 -16.62 11.99 -20.37
N THR A 53 -17.78 12.50 -19.99
CA THR A 53 -18.02 13.88 -19.54
C THR A 53 -17.01 14.28 -18.47
N SER A 54 -16.50 15.49 -18.63
CA SER A 54 -15.66 16.27 -17.71
C SER A 54 -15.92 15.96 -16.23
N ALA A 55 -14.88 15.49 -15.53
CA ALA A 55 -14.86 15.40 -14.08
C ALA A 55 -15.01 16.80 -13.47
N ALA A 56 -15.96 16.96 -12.55
CA ALA A 56 -16.06 18.14 -11.70
C ALA A 56 -14.88 18.17 -10.70
N PRO A 57 -14.44 19.36 -10.26
CA PRO A 57 -13.46 19.48 -9.19
C PRO A 57 -13.97 18.82 -7.90
N PHE A 58 -13.12 17.99 -7.28
CA PHE A 58 -13.39 17.33 -6.01
C PHE A 58 -13.57 18.40 -4.92
N GLU A 59 -14.77 18.51 -4.35
CA GLU A 59 -14.98 19.25 -3.11
C GLU A 59 -14.40 18.43 -1.94
N PRO A 60 -13.58 19.04 -1.04
CA PRO A 60 -13.05 18.33 0.11
C PRO A 60 -14.19 17.88 1.02
N LEU A 61 -14.20 16.58 1.36
CA LEU A 61 -15.19 15.98 2.25
C LEU A 61 -15.12 16.65 3.65
N PRO A 62 -16.27 16.98 4.27
CA PRO A 62 -16.30 17.51 5.63
C PRO A 62 -15.92 16.41 6.62
N GLY A 63 -14.79 16.58 7.32
CA GLY A 63 -14.35 15.63 8.36
C GLY A 63 -12.84 15.52 8.58
N LEU A 64 -12.01 16.15 7.73
CA LEU A 64 -10.58 16.25 8.00
C LEU A 64 -10.34 17.06 9.28
N SER A 65 -9.55 16.50 10.21
CA SER A 65 -9.05 17.26 11.35
C SER A 65 -8.33 18.51 10.83
N PRO A 66 -8.72 19.74 11.25
CA PRO A 66 -8.15 20.95 10.69
C PRO A 66 -6.67 21.07 11.09
N GLY A 67 -5.77 20.87 10.10
CA GLY A 67 -4.33 21.13 10.26
C GLY A 67 -3.38 20.07 9.74
N TRP A 68 -3.86 18.94 9.20
CA TRP A 68 -3.01 17.98 8.53
C TRP A 68 -3.56 17.69 7.12
N ASP A 69 -2.82 18.09 6.10
CA ASP A 69 -3.15 17.79 4.71
C ASP A 69 -2.14 16.74 4.20
N PRO A 70 -2.59 15.57 3.74
CA PRO A 70 -1.71 14.58 3.11
C PRO A 70 -0.96 15.13 1.87
N LEU A 71 -1.31 16.33 1.39
CA LEU A 71 -0.74 16.97 0.21
C LEU A 71 0.28 18.08 0.50
N THR A 72 0.42 18.56 1.74
CA THR A 72 1.39 19.63 2.06
C THR A 72 2.60 19.10 2.81
N PRO A 73 3.83 19.30 2.30
CA PRO A 73 5.05 19.06 3.06
C PRO A 73 5.08 19.94 4.31
N ASP A 74 5.53 19.39 5.44
CA ASP A 74 5.85 20.16 6.64
C ASP A 74 6.86 21.26 6.28
N ALA A 75 6.39 22.52 6.17
CA ALA A 75 7.28 23.66 6.15
C ALA A 75 7.78 23.91 7.58
N PRO A 76 9.07 24.25 7.79
CA PRO A 76 9.51 24.77 9.08
C PRO A 76 8.77 26.07 9.35
N VAL A 77 7.92 26.09 10.40
CA VAL A 77 7.28 27.33 10.84
C VAL A 77 8.36 28.20 11.48
N ALA A 78 8.87 29.16 10.71
CA ALA A 78 9.64 30.26 11.28
C ALA A 78 8.70 31.15 12.12
N PRO A 79 9.13 31.67 13.27
CA PRO A 79 8.37 32.70 13.97
C PRO A 79 8.44 33.99 13.15
N SER A 80 7.28 34.48 12.71
CA SER A 80 7.15 35.86 12.21
C SER A 80 6.97 36.77 13.42
N ASP A 81 8.06 37.35 13.89
CA ASP A 81 8.04 38.60 14.64
C ASP A 81 7.79 39.73 13.62
N ASP A 82 6.68 40.46 13.75
CA ASP A 82 6.54 41.79 13.18
C ASP A 82 5.68 42.63 14.13
N ASP A 83 6.36 43.52 14.84
CA ASP A 83 5.82 44.59 15.68
C ASP A 83 6.03 45.94 14.96
N ASP A 84 5.16 46.89 15.30
CA ASP A 84 5.18 48.34 15.06
C ASP A 84 4.88 48.95 13.66
N GLY A 85 3.69 49.58 13.57
CA GLY A 85 3.62 51.04 13.75
C GLY A 85 3.20 51.93 12.55
N GLY A 86 2.06 52.65 12.68
CA GLY A 86 1.87 53.97 12.03
C GLY A 86 0.44 54.42 11.62
N GLY A 87 -0.22 55.24 12.45
CA GLY A 87 -0.83 56.54 12.07
C GLY A 87 -2.21 56.67 11.38
N TYR A 88 -3.26 56.93 12.19
CA TYR A 88 -4.45 57.85 12.09
C TYR A 88 -4.81 58.63 10.78
N PRO A 89 -6.11 58.98 10.50
CA PRO A 89 -6.94 59.83 11.37
C PRO A 89 -8.47 59.55 11.48
N THR A 90 -9.04 60.33 12.40
CA THR A 90 -10.34 60.37 13.08
C THR A 90 -11.60 60.57 12.22
N ALA A 91 -12.70 59.94 12.62
CA ALA A 91 -14.06 60.45 12.42
C ALA A 91 -14.98 60.07 13.61
N SER A 92 -15.63 61.08 14.19
CA SER A 92 -16.53 60.99 15.35
C SER A 92 -17.91 60.46 14.95
N GLY A 93 -18.45 59.51 15.74
CA GLY A 93 -19.84 59.06 15.64
C GLY A 93 -20.30 58.36 16.94
N SER A 94 -21.49 58.75 17.42
CA SER A 94 -22.18 58.45 18.69
C SER A 94 -21.99 57.08 19.40
N PRO A 95 -22.12 57.05 20.75
CA PRO A 95 -22.03 55.83 21.54
C PRO A 95 -23.32 54.99 21.42
N GLY A 96 -23.26 53.92 20.62
CA GLY A 96 -24.20 52.80 20.70
C GLY A 96 -23.78 51.81 21.80
N PRO A 97 -24.71 51.02 22.37
CA PRO A 97 -24.37 50.02 23.38
C PRO A 97 -23.39 49.01 22.80
N VAL A 98 -22.22 48.90 23.42
CA VAL A 98 -21.15 47.97 23.05
C VAL A 98 -21.69 46.55 23.17
N ARG A 99 -22.01 45.94 22.02
CA ARG A 99 -22.14 44.49 21.93
C ARG A 99 -20.75 43.93 22.16
N THR A 100 -20.56 43.27 23.29
CA THR A 100 -19.38 42.44 23.54
C THR A 100 -19.35 41.35 22.48
N SER A 101 -18.49 41.55 21.48
CA SER A 101 -18.14 40.49 20.53
C SER A 101 -17.63 39.29 21.34
N PRO A 102 -18.15 38.07 21.11
CA PRO A 102 -17.64 36.90 21.79
C PRO A 102 -16.16 36.74 21.42
N THR A 103 -15.30 36.66 22.44
CA THR A 103 -13.88 36.33 22.29
C THR A 103 -13.74 35.12 21.37
N PRO A 104 -12.94 35.19 20.28
CA PRO A 104 -12.68 34.02 19.45
C PRO A 104 -12.16 32.90 20.34
N ARG A 105 -12.92 31.80 20.47
CA ARG A 105 -12.42 30.60 21.11
C ARG A 105 -11.20 30.15 20.29
N PRO A 106 -10.01 29.98 20.89
CA PRO A 106 -8.87 29.46 20.16
C PRO A 106 -9.24 28.08 19.60
N VAL A 107 -9.34 28.00 18.27
CA VAL A 107 -9.50 26.74 17.56
C VAL A 107 -8.15 26.06 17.71
N ARG A 108 -8.04 25.10 18.64
CA ARG A 108 -6.86 24.23 18.68
C ARG A 108 -6.89 23.37 17.43
N SER A 109 -6.17 23.80 16.39
CA SER A 109 -5.60 22.88 15.43
C SER A 109 -4.60 22.03 16.20
N THR A 110 -4.98 20.80 16.57
CA THR A 110 -4.02 19.85 17.12
C THR A 110 -3.30 19.22 15.94
N ALA A 111 -2.21 19.86 15.51
CA ALA A 111 -1.27 19.24 14.59
C ALA A 111 -0.92 17.81 15.06
N ALA A 112 -0.70 16.90 14.11
CA ALA A 112 -0.27 15.55 14.44
C ALA A 112 1.05 15.61 15.22
N ALA A 113 1.15 14.81 16.29
CA ALA A 113 2.38 14.70 17.08
C ALA A 113 3.45 13.89 16.33
N PHE A 114 3.04 13.13 15.32
CA PHE A 114 3.93 12.41 14.42
C PHE A 114 3.29 12.29 13.04
N THR A 115 4.06 12.60 12.00
CA THR A 115 3.72 12.37 10.60
C THR A 115 4.85 11.61 9.93
N ALA A 116 4.52 10.69 9.03
CA ALA A 116 5.51 10.01 8.22
C ALA A 116 4.89 9.47 6.93
N VAL A 117 5.72 9.36 5.90
CA VAL A 117 5.41 8.66 4.65
C VAL A 117 6.42 7.53 4.47
N ALA A 118 5.94 6.35 4.10
CA ALA A 118 6.76 5.21 3.75
C ALA A 118 6.29 4.61 2.43
N GLY A 119 7.18 3.89 1.73
CA GLY A 119 6.83 3.16 0.53
C GLY A 119 8.00 3.00 -0.42
N ASN A 120 7.77 2.30 -1.51
CA ASN A 120 8.80 2.11 -2.54
C ASN A 120 9.26 3.46 -3.11
N GLY A 121 10.56 3.67 -3.22
CA GLY A 121 11.10 4.93 -3.71
C GLY A 121 11.07 6.09 -2.70
N CYS A 122 10.61 5.86 -1.47
CA CYS A 122 10.83 6.74 -0.33
C CYS A 122 12.15 6.39 0.38
N ALA A 123 12.81 7.39 0.95
CA ALA A 123 13.94 7.16 1.85
C ALA A 123 13.47 6.40 3.11
N GLU A 124 14.08 5.25 3.39
CA GLU A 124 13.87 4.57 4.67
C GLU A 124 14.59 5.32 5.80
N THR A 125 13.97 5.35 6.97
CA THR A 125 14.52 6.00 8.16
C THR A 125 14.48 5.04 9.36
N ALA A 126 14.97 5.49 10.51
CA ALA A 126 14.85 4.70 11.75
C ALA A 126 13.39 4.53 12.21
N THR A 127 12.49 5.42 11.77
CA THR A 127 11.09 5.50 12.22
C THR A 127 10.07 5.12 11.17
N ALA A 128 10.45 4.98 9.91
CA ALA A 128 9.54 4.58 8.84
C ALA A 128 10.26 3.82 7.73
N GLY A 129 9.60 2.82 7.16
CA GLY A 129 10.12 2.05 6.03
C GLY A 129 9.09 1.11 5.44
N ALA A 130 9.46 0.42 4.36
CA ALA A 130 8.55 -0.49 3.68
C ALA A 130 9.28 -1.61 2.95
N PHE A 131 8.68 -2.79 2.92
CA PHE A 131 9.23 -3.93 2.19
C PHE A 131 8.11 -4.78 1.58
N ALA A 132 8.47 -5.52 0.53
CA ALA A 132 7.61 -6.53 -0.07
C ALA A 132 8.16 -7.93 0.22
N SER A 133 7.28 -8.83 0.64
CA SER A 133 7.53 -10.26 0.77
C SER A 133 6.79 -10.97 -0.36
N PHE A 134 7.43 -11.92 -1.02
CA PHE A 134 6.81 -12.75 -2.07
C PHE A 134 7.63 -14.02 -2.30
N THR A 135 6.98 -15.07 -2.79
CA THR A 135 7.65 -16.31 -3.20
C THR A 135 8.25 -16.20 -4.60
N ALA A 136 9.34 -16.91 -4.85
CA ALA A 136 9.96 -16.98 -6.17
C ALA A 136 9.00 -17.59 -7.21
N GLY A 137 8.75 -16.88 -8.31
CA GLY A 137 7.88 -17.34 -9.41
C GLY A 137 6.78 -16.35 -9.77
N GLU A 138 6.29 -15.58 -8.80
CA GLU A 138 5.31 -14.50 -9.02
C GLU A 138 5.85 -13.19 -8.41
N PRO A 139 6.86 -12.58 -9.04
CA PRO A 139 7.56 -11.48 -8.41
C PRO A 139 6.66 -10.26 -8.28
N VAL A 140 6.77 -9.60 -7.14
CA VAL A 140 6.36 -8.20 -7.01
C VAL A 140 7.24 -7.36 -7.94
N THR A 141 6.62 -6.57 -8.83
CA THR A 141 7.35 -5.77 -9.82
C THR A 141 7.44 -4.31 -9.38
N ASN A 142 8.61 -3.71 -9.59
CA ASN A 142 8.81 -2.29 -9.32
C ASN A 142 8.41 -1.48 -10.56
N LEU A 143 7.43 -0.60 -10.43
CA LEU A 143 6.91 0.23 -11.52
C LEU A 143 6.87 1.73 -11.14
N ALA A 144 6.70 2.60 -12.14
CA ALA A 144 6.54 4.05 -11.94
C ALA A 144 5.05 4.43 -11.88
N GLY A 145 4.75 5.59 -11.29
CA GLY A 145 3.38 6.10 -11.11
C GLY A 145 2.92 6.11 -9.66
N GLY A 146 3.83 5.85 -8.71
CA GLY A 146 3.64 6.14 -7.30
C GLY A 146 3.73 7.64 -7.01
N TRP A 147 3.50 8.00 -5.75
CA TRP A 147 3.52 9.39 -5.30
C TRP A 147 4.93 9.96 -5.32
N THR A 148 5.05 11.19 -5.80
CA THR A 148 6.27 11.97 -5.76
C THR A 148 6.09 13.14 -4.81
N GLY A 149 6.74 13.08 -3.66
CA GLY A 149 6.78 14.15 -2.68
C GLY A 149 7.84 13.88 -1.63
N THR A 150 7.70 14.47 -0.44
CA THR A 150 8.62 14.43 0.71
C THR A 150 9.41 13.12 0.85
N GLY A 151 10.65 13.10 0.30
CA GLY A 151 11.55 11.95 0.38
C GLY A 151 11.24 10.77 -0.56
N CYS A 152 10.17 10.85 -1.36
CA CYS A 152 9.68 9.82 -2.30
C CYS A 152 9.91 10.20 -3.77
N ALA A 153 11.06 10.79 -4.10
CA ALA A 153 11.31 11.39 -5.42
C ALA A 153 11.24 10.40 -6.59
N ALA A 154 11.45 9.10 -6.35
CA ALA A 154 11.47 8.11 -7.43
C ALA A 154 10.06 7.74 -7.95
N GLY A 155 8.99 8.09 -7.22
CA GLY A 155 7.60 7.84 -7.65
C GLY A 155 7.34 6.37 -8.00
N ARG A 156 7.95 5.45 -7.24
CA ARG A 156 7.88 4.01 -7.50
C ARG A 156 6.76 3.37 -6.70
N PHE A 157 6.26 2.26 -7.19
CA PHE A 157 5.32 1.43 -6.47
C PHE A 157 5.60 -0.05 -6.77
N TRP A 158 5.04 -0.92 -5.94
CA TRP A 158 5.08 -2.36 -6.14
C TRP A 158 3.78 -2.84 -6.77
N SER A 159 3.85 -3.51 -7.91
CA SER A 159 2.72 -4.24 -8.46
C SER A 159 2.76 -5.68 -7.99
N VAL A 160 1.74 -6.07 -7.23
CA VAL A 160 1.65 -7.30 -6.45
C VAL A 160 0.70 -8.26 -7.14
N PRO A 161 1.12 -9.49 -7.47
CA PRO A 161 0.23 -10.47 -8.08
C PRO A 161 -0.92 -10.79 -7.13
N MET A 162 -2.15 -10.91 -7.64
CA MET A 162 -3.24 -11.40 -6.80
C MET A 162 -3.09 -12.91 -6.56
N SER A 163 -3.58 -13.41 -5.43
CA SER A 163 -3.49 -14.83 -5.03
C SER A 163 -4.18 -15.83 -5.96
N GLY A 164 -5.06 -15.34 -6.85
CA GLY A 164 -5.92 -16.19 -7.68
C GLY A 164 -7.21 -16.64 -6.96
N ASP A 165 -7.38 -16.28 -5.68
CA ASP A 165 -8.55 -16.60 -4.87
C ASP A 165 -9.17 -15.31 -4.31
N ALA A 166 -10.45 -15.08 -4.59
CA ALA A 166 -11.17 -13.90 -4.10
C ALA A 166 -11.34 -13.87 -2.57
N GLN A 167 -11.19 -15.01 -1.89
CA GLN A 167 -11.46 -15.18 -0.46
C GLN A 167 -10.20 -15.45 0.35
N ARG A 168 -9.06 -15.72 -0.29
CA ARG A 168 -7.81 -16.09 0.39
C ARG A 168 -6.63 -15.32 -0.17
N ASP A 169 -5.85 -14.72 0.72
CA ASP A 169 -4.50 -14.25 0.42
C ASP A 169 -3.50 -15.41 0.47
N ASP A 170 -2.35 -15.21 -0.15
CA ASP A 170 -1.14 -16.00 0.03
C ASP A 170 -0.31 -15.35 1.13
N GLU A 171 -0.14 -16.07 2.25
CA GLU A 171 0.60 -15.60 3.43
C GLU A 171 2.06 -15.23 3.13
N SER A 172 2.62 -15.74 2.03
CA SER A 172 3.99 -15.42 1.60
C SER A 172 4.10 -14.13 0.80
N THR A 173 2.97 -13.56 0.35
CA THR A 173 2.92 -12.40 -0.55
C THR A 173 2.19 -11.23 0.09
N ALA A 174 2.96 -10.26 0.59
CA ALA A 174 2.45 -9.06 1.24
C ALA A 174 3.39 -7.87 1.02
N VAL A 175 2.84 -6.66 1.14
CA VAL A 175 3.64 -5.43 1.24
C VAL A 175 3.37 -4.77 2.58
N THR A 176 4.43 -4.53 3.34
CA THR A 176 4.33 -3.98 4.69
C THR A 176 4.99 -2.62 4.75
N TRP A 177 4.25 -1.62 5.22
CA TRP A 177 4.76 -0.32 5.65
C TRP A 177 4.76 -0.28 7.17
N TRP A 178 5.85 0.18 7.78
CA TRP A 178 5.97 0.21 9.22
C TRP A 178 6.38 1.60 9.71
N PHE A 179 5.92 1.92 10.92
CA PHE A 179 6.14 3.21 11.55
C PHE A 179 6.42 3.04 13.05
N LYS A 180 7.49 3.68 13.54
CA LYS A 180 7.82 3.82 14.97
C LYS A 180 7.56 5.28 15.35
N VAL A 181 6.43 5.48 16.03
CA VAL A 181 5.86 6.79 16.38
C VAL A 181 6.51 7.37 17.65
N GLY A 182 7.34 6.58 18.35
CA GLY A 182 8.25 7.04 19.40
C GLY A 182 7.52 7.71 20.57
N GLY A 183 7.46 9.05 20.55
CA GLY A 183 6.91 9.90 21.60
C GLY A 183 5.40 9.75 21.82
N VAL A 184 4.68 9.18 20.86
CA VAL A 184 3.25 8.82 21.03
C VAL A 184 3.17 7.33 21.31
N THR A 185 3.17 6.93 22.58
CA THR A 185 3.12 5.51 22.96
C THR A 185 1.70 4.94 22.97
N GLN A 186 0.70 5.79 23.20
CA GLN A 186 -0.72 5.49 23.13
C GLN A 186 -1.44 6.63 22.41
N GLY A 187 -2.45 6.29 21.60
CA GLY A 187 -3.14 7.30 20.83
C GLY A 187 -3.97 6.74 19.68
N ARG A 188 -4.09 7.55 18.63
CA ARG A 188 -4.74 7.16 17.38
C ARG A 188 -3.90 7.63 16.19
N CYS A 189 -3.90 6.86 15.12
CA CYS A 189 -3.29 7.24 13.86
C CYS A 189 -4.30 7.18 12.74
N GLU A 190 -4.32 8.21 11.92
CA GLU A 190 -5.02 8.20 10.65
C GLU A 190 -4.08 7.65 9.57
N VAL A 191 -4.59 6.75 8.74
CA VAL A 191 -3.83 6.06 7.69
C VAL A 191 -4.37 6.46 6.33
N TRP A 192 -3.48 6.86 5.43
CA TRP A 192 -3.78 7.12 4.01
C TRP A 192 -2.87 6.29 3.14
N VAL A 193 -3.41 5.79 2.03
CA VAL A 193 -2.66 5.02 1.04
C VAL A 193 -2.75 5.71 -0.31
N PHE A 194 -1.60 5.99 -0.93
CA PHE A 194 -1.58 6.51 -2.28
C PHE A 194 -1.79 5.37 -3.26
N ILE A 195 -2.81 5.48 -4.11
CA ILE A 195 -3.07 4.50 -5.15
C ILE A 195 -2.33 4.92 -6.41
N PRO A 196 -1.34 4.15 -6.88
CA PRO A 196 -0.54 4.49 -8.05
C PRO A 196 -1.36 4.65 -9.32
N LYS A 197 -0.86 5.48 -10.25
CA LYS A 197 -1.38 5.61 -11.61
C LYS A 197 -0.41 4.96 -12.60
N PRO A 198 -0.47 3.63 -12.80
CA PRO A 198 0.42 2.93 -13.72
C PRO A 198 0.07 3.24 -15.18
N ALA A 199 1.03 2.95 -16.08
CA ALA A 199 0.80 2.99 -17.52
C ALA A 199 -0.20 1.90 -17.99
N LYS A 200 -0.28 0.78 -17.27
CA LYS A 200 -1.23 -0.31 -17.51
C LYS A 200 -2.17 -0.44 -16.34
N GLU A 201 -3.47 -0.31 -16.59
CA GLU A 201 -4.49 -0.32 -15.52
C GLU A 201 -4.55 -1.64 -14.75
N THR A 202 -4.17 -2.76 -15.38
CA THR A 202 -4.12 -4.08 -14.74
C THR A 202 -3.12 -4.14 -13.56
N GLU A 203 -2.14 -3.23 -13.52
CA GLU A 203 -1.15 -3.14 -12.44
C GLU A 203 -1.71 -2.49 -11.15
N ALA A 204 -2.89 -1.87 -11.24
CA ALA A 204 -3.62 -1.24 -10.14
C ALA A 204 -5.12 -1.56 -10.29
N ALA A 205 -5.46 -2.84 -10.25
CA ALA A 205 -6.79 -3.37 -10.57
C ALA A 205 -7.50 -4.00 -9.36
N GLY A 206 -6.92 -3.90 -8.17
CA GLY A 206 -7.51 -4.42 -6.94
C GLY A 206 -8.87 -3.80 -6.64
N LYS A 207 -9.89 -4.67 -6.59
CA LYS A 207 -11.29 -4.29 -6.32
C LYS A 207 -12.02 -5.43 -5.61
N PRO A 208 -12.01 -5.46 -4.27
CA PRO A 208 -11.20 -4.61 -3.38
C PRO A 208 -9.72 -5.01 -3.31
N THR A 209 -8.84 -4.08 -2.93
CA THR A 209 -7.54 -4.38 -2.31
C THR A 209 -7.69 -4.38 -0.80
N HIS A 210 -7.15 -5.39 -0.13
CA HIS A 210 -7.27 -5.58 1.32
C HIS A 210 -6.04 -5.09 2.06
N TYR A 211 -6.27 -4.36 3.15
CA TYR A 211 -5.23 -3.89 4.06
C TYR A 211 -5.53 -4.29 5.49
N TYR A 212 -4.50 -4.76 6.19
CA TYR A 212 -4.50 -4.92 7.64
C TYR A 212 -3.67 -3.83 8.30
N VAL A 213 -4.10 -3.40 9.47
CA VAL A 213 -3.33 -2.50 10.34
C VAL A 213 -2.95 -3.29 11.59
N THR A 214 -1.67 -3.35 11.91
CA THR A 214 -1.15 -4.14 13.04
C THR A 214 -0.37 -3.27 14.02
N ARG A 215 -0.04 -3.82 15.19
CA ARG A 215 0.71 -3.11 16.26
C ARG A 215 2.18 -2.81 15.95
N GLY A 216 2.60 -2.94 14.70
CA GLY A 216 3.97 -2.71 14.27
C GLY A 216 4.50 -3.82 13.39
N ARG A 217 5.72 -3.62 12.89
CA ARG A 217 6.38 -4.54 11.97
C ARG A 217 6.50 -5.94 12.58
N GLY A 218 6.01 -6.95 11.86
CA GLY A 218 6.06 -8.36 12.29
C GLY A 218 5.08 -8.73 13.39
N SER A 219 4.20 -7.81 13.82
CA SER A 219 3.10 -8.15 14.71
C SER A 219 1.99 -8.84 13.94
N THR A 220 1.51 -9.97 14.46
CA THR A 220 0.30 -10.64 13.98
C THR A 220 -0.97 -10.06 14.61
N THR A 221 -0.85 -9.11 15.54
CA THR A 221 -2.03 -8.50 16.15
C THR A 221 -2.59 -7.40 15.26
N VAL A 222 -3.70 -7.72 14.61
CA VAL A 222 -4.51 -6.77 13.83
C VAL A 222 -5.28 -5.84 14.78
N VAL A 223 -5.11 -4.54 14.59
CA VAL A 223 -5.87 -3.47 15.28
C VAL A 223 -6.98 -2.89 14.41
N GLY A 224 -6.97 -3.19 13.11
CA GLY A 224 -8.03 -2.84 12.18
C GLY A 224 -7.74 -3.33 10.77
N GLN A 225 -8.71 -3.14 9.88
CA GLN A 225 -8.59 -3.49 8.47
C GLN A 225 -9.41 -2.52 7.63
N PHE A 226 -9.05 -2.37 6.37
CA PHE A 226 -9.82 -1.58 5.40
C PHE A 226 -9.61 -2.11 3.98
N THR A 227 -10.42 -1.61 3.05
CA THR A 227 -10.32 -1.95 1.63
C THR A 227 -10.33 -0.70 0.78
N VAL A 228 -9.65 -0.77 -0.37
CA VAL A 228 -9.67 0.31 -1.38
C VAL A 228 -10.09 -0.25 -2.73
N ASP A 229 -10.92 0.50 -3.45
CA ASP A 229 -11.13 0.33 -4.89
C ASP A 229 -10.02 1.06 -5.64
N GLN A 230 -9.01 0.33 -6.10
CA GLN A 230 -7.86 0.93 -6.76
C GLN A 230 -8.20 1.57 -8.10
N PRO A 231 -8.99 0.92 -8.98
CA PRO A 231 -9.45 1.55 -10.22
C PRO A 231 -10.03 2.95 -10.04
N ASP A 232 -10.88 3.13 -9.03
CA ASP A 232 -11.60 4.39 -8.82
C ASP A 232 -10.76 5.45 -8.07
N SER A 233 -9.58 5.07 -7.55
CA SER A 233 -8.73 5.94 -6.70
C SER A 233 -7.35 6.25 -7.29
N ARG A 234 -7.05 5.83 -8.52
CA ARG A 234 -5.69 5.94 -9.11
C ARG A 234 -5.19 7.39 -9.16
N GLY A 235 -3.95 7.58 -8.74
CA GLY A 235 -3.27 8.87 -8.68
C GLY A 235 -3.67 9.73 -7.48
N ALA A 236 -4.40 9.18 -6.51
CA ALA A 236 -4.90 9.90 -5.35
C ALA A 236 -4.58 9.17 -4.04
N TRP A 237 -4.63 9.94 -2.94
CA TRP A 237 -4.61 9.39 -1.59
C TRP A 237 -6.01 8.91 -1.21
N ALA A 238 -6.12 7.64 -0.81
CA ALA A 238 -7.33 7.06 -0.26
C ALA A 238 -7.22 6.98 1.26
N PHE A 239 -8.25 7.46 1.97
CA PHE A 239 -8.32 7.34 3.43
C PHE A 239 -8.61 5.89 3.83
N GLY A 240 -7.72 5.30 4.63
CA GLY A 240 -7.88 3.94 5.15
C GLY A 240 -8.62 3.88 6.48
N GLY A 241 -8.64 4.99 7.24
CA GLY A 241 -9.33 5.08 8.52
C GLY A 241 -8.44 5.57 9.67
N THR A 242 -9.00 5.56 10.87
CA THR A 242 -8.33 5.93 12.12
C THR A 242 -8.20 4.70 13.01
N PHE A 243 -6.99 4.38 13.45
CA PHE A 243 -6.68 3.15 14.17
C PHE A 243 -6.02 3.45 15.52
N ALA A 244 -6.27 2.59 16.50
CA ALA A 244 -5.66 2.71 17.81
C ALA A 244 -4.15 2.49 17.73
N LEU A 245 -3.39 3.39 18.33
CA LEU A 245 -1.94 3.27 18.50
C LEU A 245 -1.65 2.74 19.90
N THR A 246 -0.87 1.66 19.99
CA THR A 246 -0.44 1.08 21.26
C THR A 246 1.00 0.63 21.14
N GLY A 247 1.84 1.02 22.10
CA GLY A 247 3.26 0.66 22.11
C GLY A 247 4.11 1.48 21.14
N GLY A 248 3.59 2.62 20.66
CA GLY A 248 4.31 3.56 19.80
C GLY A 248 4.71 3.02 18.43
N GLN A 249 4.03 1.99 17.94
CA GLN A 249 4.29 1.38 16.65
C GLN A 249 2.99 1.06 15.92
N LEU A 250 3.04 1.16 14.60
CA LEU A 250 1.96 0.80 13.68
C LEU A 250 2.57 0.18 12.44
N ALA A 251 1.91 -0.80 11.85
CA ALA A 251 2.20 -1.23 10.49
C ALA A 251 0.91 -1.37 9.68
N VAL A 252 1.03 -1.16 8.39
CA VAL A 252 -0.02 -1.38 7.40
C VAL A 252 0.49 -2.47 6.47
N GLU A 253 -0.36 -3.44 6.17
CA GLU A 253 -0.02 -4.56 5.31
C GLU A 253 -1.06 -4.69 4.20
N LEU A 254 -0.62 -4.60 2.96
CA LEU A 254 -1.41 -4.99 1.81
C LEU A 254 -1.21 -6.49 1.58
N VAL A 255 -2.31 -7.23 1.62
CA VAL A 255 -2.32 -8.66 1.29
C VAL A 255 -2.85 -8.90 -0.11
N ASN A 256 -2.41 -9.98 -0.74
CA ASN A 256 -2.62 -10.16 -2.17
C ASN A 256 -3.96 -10.84 -2.55
N ARG A 257 -4.91 -10.97 -1.63
CA ARG A 257 -6.23 -11.59 -1.88
C ARG A 257 -6.90 -11.01 -3.13
N GLY A 258 -7.33 -11.88 -4.05
CA GLY A 258 -8.05 -11.48 -5.27
C GLY A 258 -7.95 -12.51 -6.38
N ALA A 259 -8.92 -12.52 -7.29
CA ALA A 259 -9.00 -13.53 -8.36
C ALA A 259 -7.93 -13.40 -9.45
N GLY A 260 -7.31 -12.23 -9.64
CA GLY A 260 -6.19 -12.04 -10.59
C GLY A 260 -6.51 -12.24 -12.08
N ALA A 261 -7.79 -12.35 -12.46
CA ALA A 261 -8.19 -12.61 -13.85
C ALA A 261 -7.61 -11.57 -14.82
N GLY A 262 -7.11 -12.04 -15.98
CA GLY A 262 -6.50 -11.17 -17.00
C GLY A 262 -5.16 -10.54 -16.59
N GLY A 263 -4.49 -11.08 -15.57
CA GLY A 263 -3.24 -10.51 -15.05
C GLY A 263 -3.47 -9.28 -14.18
N ALA A 264 -4.64 -9.18 -13.54
CA ALA A 264 -4.94 -8.13 -12.58
C ALA A 264 -4.03 -8.24 -11.35
N ARG A 265 -3.54 -7.10 -10.87
CA ARG A 265 -2.60 -6.97 -9.76
C ARG A 265 -3.05 -5.86 -8.82
N HIS A 266 -2.59 -5.94 -7.58
CA HIS A 266 -2.74 -4.85 -6.61
C HIS A 266 -1.56 -3.90 -6.76
N ALA A 267 -1.81 -2.60 -6.65
CA ALA A 267 -0.76 -1.60 -6.59
C ALA A 267 -0.48 -1.16 -5.15
N ALA A 268 0.73 -1.39 -4.67
CA ALA A 268 1.19 -0.98 -3.36
C ALA A 268 2.05 0.29 -3.48
N GLY A 269 1.41 1.44 -3.26
CA GLY A 269 2.03 2.76 -3.31
C GLY A 269 2.63 3.21 -1.97
N GLN A 270 2.60 4.51 -1.73
CA GLN A 270 3.06 5.11 -0.48
C GLN A 270 1.96 5.05 0.57
N VAL A 271 2.34 4.97 1.84
CA VAL A 271 1.45 5.06 2.98
C VAL A 271 1.89 6.25 3.82
N GLN A 272 0.93 7.11 4.16
CA GLN A 272 1.12 8.22 5.07
C GLN A 272 0.33 7.98 6.35
N ILE A 273 0.93 8.34 7.47
CA ILE A 273 0.23 8.37 8.75
C ILE A 273 0.35 9.74 9.42
N GLY A 274 -0.70 10.11 10.14
CA GLY A 274 -0.69 11.17 11.14
C GLY A 274 -1.14 10.59 12.47
N CYS A 275 -0.40 10.81 13.55
CA CYS A 275 -0.72 10.24 14.86
C CYS A 275 -0.84 11.31 15.94
N TRP A 276 -1.77 11.08 16.87
CA TRP A 276 -2.04 11.95 18.01
C TRP A 276 -2.07 11.14 19.30
N PRO A 277 -1.56 11.70 20.41
CA PRO A 277 -1.75 11.10 21.73
C PRO A 277 -3.23 11.07 22.11
N SER A 278 -3.60 10.05 22.89
CA SER A 278 -4.90 9.93 23.56
C SER A 278 -4.84 10.50 24.97
#